data_AF-A0A6M7UXN6-F1
#
_entry.id   AF-A0A6M7UXN6-F1
#
_cell.length_a   1.000
_cell.length_b   1.000
_cell.length_c   1.000
_cell.angle_alpha   90.00
_cell.angle_beta   90.00
_cell.angle_gamma   90.00
#
_symmetry.space_group_name_H-M   'P 1'
#
loop_
_entity.id
_entity.type
_entity.pdbx_description
1 polymer ?
#
loop_
_entity_poly.entity_id
_entity_poly.type
_entity_poly.pdbx_seq_one_letter_code
_entity_poly.pdbx_strand_id
1 'polypeptide(L)'
;MKNFVFPWRGAVAGLAGSLLLIANASAEDACGLCVKQIVTNSELATCFLDQYDQIAKSNGNAVVVDLSSCASRGIVEALPSPTKAPAEPDMQFMVSRLQLQCLKKQLEAPGVVLDPSATIQLDSCK
;
A
#
# COMPACT_ATOMS: atom_id res chain seq x y z
N MET A 1 -59.43 -49.41 -22.69
CA MET A 1 -58.51 -48.26 -22.54
C MET A 1 -58.60 -47.76 -21.10
N LYS A 2 -57.47 -47.85 -20.38
CA LYS A 2 -57.14 -47.31 -19.05
C LYS A 2 -56.84 -45.80 -19.23
N ASN A 3 -57.12 -44.82 -18.35
CA ASN A 3 -56.96 -44.69 -16.91
C ASN A 3 -57.68 -43.39 -16.43
N PHE A 4 -58.38 -43.42 -15.29
CA PHE A 4 -58.05 -42.81 -13.99
C PHE A 4 -57.85 -41.28 -13.92
N VAL A 5 -58.86 -40.63 -13.34
CA VAL A 5 -58.87 -39.27 -12.82
C VAL A 5 -58.20 -39.28 -11.44
N PHE A 6 -57.18 -38.44 -11.22
CA PHE A 6 -56.62 -38.14 -9.90
C PHE A 6 -56.45 -36.62 -9.74
N PRO A 7 -57.06 -36.00 -8.71
CA PRO A 7 -56.75 -34.64 -8.31
C PRO A 7 -55.68 -34.68 -7.21
N TRP A 8 -54.46 -34.22 -7.50
CA TRP A 8 -53.39 -34.11 -6.52
C TRP A 8 -53.16 -32.65 -6.12
N ARG A 9 -53.16 -32.40 -4.80
CA ARG A 9 -52.87 -31.13 -4.12
C ARG A 9 -51.36 -30.87 -3.97
N GLY A 10 -50.92 -29.63 -4.20
CA GLY A 10 -49.58 -29.12 -3.80
C GLY A 10 -48.78 -28.66 -5.02
N ALA A 11 -48.01 -27.57 -5.01
CA ALA A 11 -47.29 -26.96 -3.90
C ALA A 11 -47.21 -25.43 -4.07
N VAL A 12 -47.24 -24.72 -2.94
CA VAL A 12 -46.88 -23.29 -2.85
C VAL A 12 -45.35 -23.24 -2.91
N ALA A 13 -44.79 -22.88 -4.06
CA ALA A 13 -43.35 -22.67 -4.21
C ALA A 13 -43.01 -21.23 -3.81
N GLY A 14 -42.40 -21.08 -2.63
CA GLY A 14 -41.89 -19.81 -2.13
C GLY A 14 -40.74 -19.29 -2.99
N LEU A 15 -40.84 -18.05 -3.41
CA LEU A 15 -39.74 -17.29 -4.02
C LEU A 15 -38.82 -16.81 -2.89
N ALA A 16 -37.89 -17.66 -2.47
CA ALA A 16 -36.73 -17.22 -1.72
C ALA A 16 -35.78 -16.52 -2.71
N GLY A 17 -35.87 -15.19 -2.77
CA GLY A 17 -34.94 -14.35 -3.52
C GLY A 17 -33.56 -14.46 -2.89
N SER A 18 -32.67 -15.23 -3.52
CA SER A 18 -31.25 -15.26 -3.18
C SER A 18 -30.65 -13.88 -3.43
N LEU A 19 -30.47 -13.10 -2.36
CA LEU A 19 -29.56 -11.95 -2.32
C LEU A 19 -28.15 -12.48 -2.60
N LEU A 20 -27.74 -12.42 -3.86
CA LEU A 20 -26.35 -12.57 -4.28
C LEU A 20 -25.56 -11.43 -3.60
N LEU A 21 -24.94 -11.76 -2.46
CA LEU A 21 -23.91 -10.94 -1.85
C LEU A 21 -22.75 -10.88 -2.84
N ILE A 22 -22.66 -9.77 -3.56
CA ILE A 22 -21.55 -9.44 -4.43
C ILE A 22 -20.37 -9.22 -3.48
N ALA A 23 -19.61 -10.29 -3.21
CA ALA A 23 -18.30 -10.15 -2.62
C ALA A 23 -17.47 -9.35 -3.61
N ASN A 24 -17.23 -8.07 -3.30
CA ASN A 24 -16.18 -7.29 -3.96
C ASN A 24 -14.87 -8.00 -3.61
N ALA A 25 -14.51 -9.00 -4.41
CA ALA A 25 -13.14 -9.44 -4.51
C ALA A 25 -12.38 -8.26 -5.10
N SER A 26 -11.90 -7.38 -4.23
CA SER A 26 -10.92 -6.39 -4.61
C SER A 26 -9.67 -7.17 -5.03
N ALA A 27 -9.61 -7.54 -6.30
CA ALA A 27 -8.36 -7.79 -6.98
C ALA A 27 -7.68 -6.42 -7.15
N GLU A 28 -7.32 -5.80 -6.04
CA GLU A 28 -6.27 -4.80 -6.03
C GLU A 28 -5.04 -5.57 -6.48
N ASP A 29 -4.61 -5.35 -7.73
CA ASP A 29 -3.40 -5.92 -8.31
C ASP A 29 -2.30 -5.94 -7.23
N ALA A 30 -2.09 -7.11 -6.65
CA ALA A 30 -1.13 -7.27 -5.58
C ALA A 30 0.22 -6.97 -6.21
N CYS A 31 0.78 -5.81 -5.89
CA CYS A 31 2.11 -5.47 -6.33
C CYS A 31 3.09 -6.40 -5.60
N GLY A 32 3.33 -7.58 -6.17
CA GLY A 32 4.13 -8.65 -5.56
C GLY A 32 5.60 -8.27 -5.35
N LEU A 33 6.05 -7.19 -5.99
CA LEU A 33 7.39 -6.61 -5.87
C LEU A 33 7.42 -5.32 -5.05
N CYS A 34 6.26 -4.82 -4.60
CA CYS A 34 6.23 -3.61 -3.81
C CYS A 34 6.72 -3.87 -2.39
N VAL A 35 7.43 -2.88 -1.85
CA VAL A 35 7.98 -2.97 -0.51
C VAL A 35 6.86 -2.89 0.52
N LYS A 36 7.04 -3.62 1.63
CA LYS A 36 6.11 -3.63 2.76
C LYS A 36 6.43 -2.57 3.80
N GLN A 37 7.65 -2.06 3.76
CA GLN A 37 8.16 -1.04 4.65
C GLN A 37 9.30 -0.31 3.98
N ILE A 38 9.56 0.92 4.41
CA ILE A 38 10.75 1.69 4.04
C ILE A 38 11.40 2.26 5.29
N VAL A 39 12.71 2.44 5.24
CA VAL A 39 13.46 3.27 6.18
C VAL A 39 13.63 4.64 5.52
N THR A 40 13.30 5.71 6.23
CA THR A 40 13.44 7.08 5.73
C THR A 40 13.96 7.99 6.83
N ASN A 41 14.31 9.22 6.49
CA ASN A 41 14.68 10.27 7.43
C ASN A 41 14.02 11.60 7.04
N SER A 42 14.28 12.66 7.82
CA SER A 42 13.68 13.97 7.57
C SER A 42 14.04 14.55 6.19
N GLU A 43 15.27 14.35 5.71
CA GLU A 43 15.69 14.84 4.39
C GLU A 43 14.96 14.12 3.26
N LEU A 44 14.97 12.78 3.26
CA LEU A 44 14.33 11.99 2.21
C LEU A 44 12.81 12.11 2.24
N ALA A 45 12.20 12.22 3.42
CA ALA A 45 10.76 12.46 3.54
C ALA A 45 10.37 13.82 2.95
N THR A 46 11.12 14.88 3.26
CA THR A 46 10.87 16.21 2.71
C THR A 46 11.04 16.20 1.19
N CYS A 47 12.09 15.56 0.68
CA CYS A 47 12.33 15.46 -0.75
C CYS A 47 11.27 14.61 -1.48
N PHE A 48 10.81 13.52 -0.87
CA PHE A 48 9.70 12.73 -1.38
C PHE A 48 8.43 13.57 -1.50
N LEU A 49 8.11 14.38 -0.48
CA LEU A 49 6.93 15.25 -0.50
C LEU A 49 7.03 16.32 -1.60
N ASP A 50 8.23 16.88 -1.82
CA ASP A 50 8.47 17.85 -2.91
C ASP A 50 8.31 17.22 -4.30
N GLN A 51 8.83 16.00 -4.49
CA GLN A 51 8.76 15.28 -5.77
C GLN A 51 7.45 14.51 -5.98
N TYR A 52 6.58 14.45 -4.97
CA TYR A 52 5.39 13.59 -4.96
C TYR A 52 4.52 13.79 -6.20
N ASP A 53 4.24 15.03 -6.59
CA ASP A 53 3.42 15.33 -7.75
C ASP A 53 3.99 14.78 -9.06
N GLN A 54 5.32 14.66 -9.18
CA GLN A 54 5.95 14.05 -10.35
C GLN A 54 5.91 12.54 -10.27
N ILE A 55 6.18 11.98 -9.09
CA ILE A 55 6.13 10.53 -8.84
C ILE A 55 4.72 9.99 -9.11
N ALA A 56 3.69 10.70 -8.62
CA ALA A 56 2.28 10.33 -8.73
C ALA A 56 1.72 10.37 -10.15
N LYS A 57 2.38 11.08 -11.08
CA LYS A 57 2.01 11.10 -12.51
C LYS A 57 2.41 9.81 -13.24
N SER A 58 3.19 8.92 -12.62
CA SER A 58 3.58 7.65 -13.23
C SER A 58 2.36 6.79 -13.53
N ASN A 59 2.25 6.37 -14.80
CA ASN A 59 1.17 5.50 -15.26
C ASN A 59 1.55 4.03 -15.04
N GLY A 60 1.08 3.47 -13.93
CA GLY A 60 1.22 2.05 -13.60
C GLY A 60 0.53 1.69 -12.27
N ASN A 61 0.34 0.39 -12.04
CA ASN A 61 -0.09 -0.17 -10.75
C ASN A 61 1.05 -0.18 -9.71
N ALA A 62 2.30 -0.19 -10.18
CA ALA A 62 3.51 -0.01 -9.38
C ALA A 62 4.22 1.29 -9.78
N VAL A 63 4.69 2.02 -8.78
CA VAL A 63 5.40 3.29 -8.92
C VAL A 63 6.79 3.10 -8.34
N VAL A 64 7.81 3.39 -9.14
CA VAL A 64 9.19 3.44 -8.68
C VAL A 64 9.41 4.81 -8.05
N VAL A 65 9.83 4.82 -6.80
CA VAL A 65 10.26 6.02 -6.08
C VAL A 65 11.78 5.99 -6.07
N ASP A 66 12.40 7.00 -6.65
CA ASP A 66 13.86 7.21 -6.63
C ASP A 66 14.16 8.54 -5.94
N LEU A 67 14.80 8.46 -4.79
CA LEU A 67 15.25 9.57 -3.95
C LEU A 67 16.79 9.66 -3.95
N SER A 68 17.46 8.97 -4.88
CA SER A 68 18.91 8.97 -5.01
C SER A 68 19.49 10.38 -5.24
N SER A 69 18.69 11.28 -5.82
CA SER A 69 19.02 12.70 -6.01
C SER A 69 18.83 13.55 -4.75
N CYS A 70 18.08 13.05 -3.76
CA CYS A 70 17.74 13.72 -2.51
C CYS A 70 18.79 13.49 -1.42
N ALA A 71 19.49 12.35 -1.46
CA ALA A 71 20.55 12.07 -0.53
C ALA A 71 21.72 13.02 -0.79
N SER A 72 21.87 14.04 0.05
CA SER A 72 23.08 14.85 0.09
C SER A 72 24.26 13.91 0.32
N ARG A 73 25.19 13.83 -0.65
CA ARG A 73 26.48 13.12 -0.53
C ARG A 73 27.43 13.81 0.48
N GLY A 74 26.88 14.34 1.57
CA GLY A 74 27.65 14.81 2.70
C GLY A 74 28.40 13.62 3.27
N ILE A 75 29.71 13.66 3.13
CA ILE A 75 30.65 12.72 3.71
C ILE A 75 30.32 12.64 5.20
N VAL A 76 29.64 11.58 5.62
CA VAL A 76 29.54 11.28 7.05
C VAL A 76 30.91 10.72 7.39
N GLU A 77 31.78 11.57 7.95
CA GLU A 77 32.98 11.09 8.62
C GLU A 77 32.52 10.00 9.60
N ALA A 78 32.94 8.77 9.33
CA ALA A 78 32.66 7.62 10.16
C ALA A 78 33.35 7.83 11.52
N LEU A 79 32.69 8.54 12.44
CA LEU A 79 33.03 8.48 13.84
C LEU A 79 32.42 7.20 14.41
N PRO A 80 33.25 6.22 14.82
CA PRO A 80 32.75 4.95 15.33
C PRO A 80 32.08 5.19 16.67
N SER A 81 30.75 5.19 16.69
CA SER A 81 29.99 5.09 17.93
C SER A 81 29.73 3.60 18.21
N PRO A 82 30.08 3.09 19.40
CA PRO A 82 29.99 1.65 19.74
C PRO A 82 28.55 1.14 19.92
N THR A 83 27.55 1.96 19.59
CA THR A 83 26.14 1.64 19.71
C THR A 83 25.53 1.67 18.32
N LYS A 84 25.15 0.49 17.83
CA LYS A 84 24.36 0.18 16.63
C LYS A 84 24.03 1.38 15.74
N ALA A 85 24.69 1.47 14.59
CA ALA A 85 24.42 2.48 13.58
C ALA A 85 22.91 2.54 13.25
N PRO A 86 22.35 3.76 13.04
CA PRO A 86 21.00 3.93 12.52
C PRO A 86 20.80 3.10 11.23
N ALA A 87 19.57 2.63 10.99
CA ALA A 87 19.28 1.90 9.77
C ALA A 87 19.47 2.83 8.57
N GLU A 88 20.17 2.36 7.54
CA GLU A 88 20.36 3.14 6.31
C GLU A 88 19.01 3.36 5.62
N PRO A 89 18.71 4.60 5.22
CA PRO A 89 17.44 4.89 4.59
C PRO A 89 17.37 4.39 3.14
N ASP A 90 16.17 3.96 2.74
CA ASP A 90 15.88 3.44 1.42
C ASP A 90 15.80 4.57 0.39
N MET A 91 16.77 4.61 -0.53
CA MET A 91 16.81 5.62 -1.59
C MET A 91 15.95 5.25 -2.81
N GLN A 92 15.71 3.97 -3.04
CA GLN A 92 14.95 3.51 -4.20
C GLN A 92 14.07 2.31 -3.84
N PHE A 93 12.78 2.41 -4.15
CA PHE A 93 11.82 1.36 -3.83
C PHE A 93 10.59 1.41 -4.75
N MET A 94 9.87 0.30 -4.84
CA MET A 94 8.60 0.21 -5.58
C MET A 94 7.42 0.16 -4.63
N VAL A 95 6.39 0.97 -4.89
CA VAL A 95 5.14 1.03 -4.11
C VAL A 95 3.93 1.02 -5.03
N SER A 96 2.80 0.51 -4.53
CA SER A 96 1.53 0.66 -5.24
C SER A 96 1.05 2.11 -5.15
N ARG A 97 0.07 2.50 -5.97
CA ARG A 97 -0.52 3.85 -5.84
C ARG A 97 -1.17 4.10 -4.48
N LEU A 98 -1.79 3.08 -3.89
CA LEU A 98 -2.42 3.18 -2.58
C LEU A 98 -1.36 3.35 -1.49
N GLN A 99 -0.28 2.58 -1.58
CA GLN A 99 0.89 2.73 -0.70
C GLN A 99 1.56 4.10 -0.86
N LEU A 100 1.67 4.63 -2.09
CA LEU A 100 2.25 5.95 -2.36
C LEU A 100 1.44 7.07 -1.69
N GLN A 101 0.12 7.05 -1.83
CA GLN A 101 -0.77 8.02 -1.18
C GLN A 101 -0.74 7.89 0.35
N CYS A 102 -0.68 6.65 0.85
CA CYS A 102 -0.60 6.37 2.28
C CYS A 102 0.72 6.88 2.87
N LEU A 103 1.84 6.63 2.20
CA LEU A 103 3.17 7.13 2.58
C LEU A 103 3.15 8.66 2.72
N LYS A 104 2.62 9.37 1.70
CA LYS A 104 2.45 10.82 1.76
C LYS A 104 1.71 11.26 3.02
N LYS A 105 0.54 10.66 3.30
CA LYS A 105 -0.27 10.99 4.48
C LYS A 105 0.45 10.73 5.80
N GLN A 106 1.21 9.63 5.89
CA GLN A 106 1.98 9.31 7.09
C GLN A 106 3.11 10.32 7.31
N LEU A 107 3.79 10.77 6.25
CA LEU A 107 4.85 11.77 6.34
C LEU A 107 4.32 13.19 6.64
N GLU A 108 3.11 13.51 6.20
CA GLU A 108 2.44 14.78 6.51
C GLU A 108 1.82 14.80 7.93
N ALA A 109 1.77 13.66 8.62
CA ALA A 109 1.14 13.57 9.93
C ALA A 109 1.97 14.32 10.99
N PRO A 110 1.33 15.17 11.82
CA PRO A 110 2.03 15.88 12.88
C PRO A 110 2.58 14.91 13.94
N GLY A 111 3.82 15.13 14.37
CA GLY A 111 4.46 14.34 15.43
C GLY A 111 5.19 13.07 14.97
N VAL A 112 5.32 12.84 13.67
CA VAL A 112 6.18 11.78 13.14
C VAL A 112 7.66 12.14 13.36
N VAL A 113 8.37 11.25 14.05
CA VAL A 113 9.81 11.36 14.32
C VAL A 113 10.56 10.57 13.26
N LEU A 114 11.31 11.27 12.40
CA LEU A 114 12.03 10.67 11.27
C LEU A 114 13.54 10.56 11.48
N ASP A 115 14.09 11.36 12.40
CA ASP A 115 15.53 11.44 12.62
C ASP A 115 15.99 10.53 13.77
N PRO A 116 17.14 9.83 13.66
CA PRO A 116 18.07 9.80 12.52
C PRO A 116 17.59 8.93 11.35
N SER A 117 16.67 8.01 11.63
CA SER A 117 16.01 7.12 10.66
C SER A 117 14.72 6.57 11.27
N ALA A 118 13.67 6.41 10.49
CA ALA A 118 12.40 5.82 10.89
C ALA A 118 11.92 4.77 9.89
N THR A 119 11.38 3.67 10.39
CA THR A 119 10.74 2.65 9.56
C THR A 119 9.24 2.93 9.44
N ILE A 120 8.78 3.08 8.20
CA ILE A 120 7.40 3.35 7.84
C ILE A 120 6.79 2.07 7.26
N GLN A 121 5.71 1.58 7.87
CA GLN A 121 5.02 0.37 7.41
C GLN A 121 4.01 0.72 6.30
N LEU A 122 4.20 0.10 5.14
CA LEU A 122 3.36 0.25 3.95
C LEU A 122 2.44 -0.96 3.71
N ASP A 123 2.66 -2.09 4.39
CA ASP A 123 1.75 -3.24 4.31
C ASP A 123 0.36 -2.94 4.89
N SER A 124 0.30 -2.01 5.85
CA SER A 124 -0.96 -1.50 6.42
C SER A 124 -1.75 -0.62 5.44
N CYS A 125 -1.14 -0.23 4.33
CA CYS A 125 -1.72 0.58 3.28
C CYS A 125 -2.19 -0.33 2.13
N LYS A 126 -3.30 -1.05 2.37
CA LYS A 126 -4.04 -1.81 1.36
C LYS A 126 -5.22 -0.97 0.93
#